data_AF-A0A0Q8BUK4-F1
#
_entry.id   AF-A0A0Q8BUK4-F1
#
_cell.length_a   1.000
_cell.length_b   1.000
_cell.length_c   1.000
_cell.angle_alpha   90.00
_cell.angle_beta   90.00
_cell.angle_gamma   90.00
#
_symmetry.space_group_name_H-M   'P 1'
#
loop_
_entity.id
_entity.type
_entity.pdbx_description
1 polymer ?
#
loop_
_entity_poly.entity_id
_entity_poly.type
_entity_poly.pdbx_seq_one_letter_code
_entity_poly.pdbx_strand_id
1 'polypeptide(L)' 'MDSYDIAHASAERTAGACVALGIDPTITADALLTVALATWAAETDRLADAIDLLTIWTEVRDGR' A
#
# COMPACT_ATOMS: atom_id res chain seq x y z
N MET A 1 20.44 -3.53 -6.53
CA MET A 1 19.10 -2.95 -6.45
C MET A 1 18.16 -4.00 -6.94
N ASP A 2 17.42 -4.62 -6.04
CA ASP A 2 16.48 -5.69 -6.38
C ASP A 2 15.09 -5.11 -6.71
N SER A 3 14.13 -5.98 -7.03
CA SER A 3 12.76 -5.56 -7.34
C SER A 3 12.08 -4.85 -6.18
N TYR A 4 12.46 -5.17 -4.94
CA TYR A 4 11.92 -4.53 -3.74
C TYR A 4 12.39 -3.08 -3.65
N ASP A 5 13.69 -2.82 -3.81
CA ASP A 5 14.26 -1.47 -3.76
C ASP A 5 13.59 -0.52 -4.79
N ILE A 6 13.34 -1.02 -6.00
CA ILE A 6 12.71 -0.26 -7.08
C ILE A 6 11.25 0.07 -6.73
N ALA A 7 10.49 -0.93 -6.26
CA ALA A 7 9.10 -0.73 -5.85
C ALA A 7 9.01 0.25 -4.67
N HIS A 8 9.91 0.14 -3.70
CA HIS A 8 9.99 1.01 -2.54
C HIS A 8 10.28 2.46 -2.95
N ALA A 9 11.33 2.70 -3.74
CA ALA A 9 11.68 4.05 -4.22
C ALA A 9 10.58 4.66 -5.10
N SER A 10 9.80 3.85 -5.82
CA SER A 10 8.64 4.31 -6.56
C SER A 10 7.48 4.70 -5.62
N ALA A 11 7.20 3.88 -4.60
CA ALA A 11 6.17 4.16 -3.61
C ALA A 11 6.48 5.43 -2.82
N GLU A 12 7.73 5.63 -2.39
CA GLU A 12 8.16 6.85 -1.68
C GLU A 12 7.96 8.10 -2.53
N ARG A 13 8.36 8.07 -3.80
CA ARG A 13 8.17 9.22 -4.71
C ARG A 13 6.70 9.56 -4.91
N THR A 14 5.86 8.55 -5.11
CA THR A 14 4.41 8.74 -5.25
C THR A 14 3.80 9.29 -3.97
N ALA A 15 4.17 8.73 -2.81
CA ALA A 15 3.68 9.21 -1.51
C ALA A 15 4.06 10.68 -1.28
N GLY A 16 5.32 11.05 -1.56
CA GLY A 16 5.79 12.43 -1.47
C GLY A 16 5.02 13.38 -2.39
N ALA A 17 4.72 12.96 -3.61
CA ALA A 17 3.91 13.75 -4.55
C ALA A 17 2.46 13.94 -4.06
N CYS A 18 1.82 12.90 -3.54
CA CYS A 18 0.47 12.97 -2.98
C CYS A 18 0.40 13.94 -1.80
N VAL A 19 1.35 13.86 -0.88
CA VAL A 19 1.44 14.77 0.27
C VAL A 19 1.70 16.21 -0.19
N ALA A 20 2.56 16.42 -1.19
CA ALA A 20 2.80 17.75 -1.76
C ALA A 20 1.56 18.36 -2.42
N LEU A 21 0.62 17.53 -2.89
CA LEU A 21 -0.68 17.94 -3.42
C LEU A 21 -1.73 18.18 -2.33
N GLY A 22 -1.38 18.00 -1.05
CA GLY A 22 -2.28 18.17 0.08
C GLY A 22 -3.21 16.99 0.36
N ILE A 23 -2.92 15.81 -0.21
CA ILE A 23 -3.65 14.59 0.11
C ILE A 23 -3.23 14.12 1.52
N ASP A 24 -4.21 13.73 2.33
CA ASP A 24 -3.94 13.19 3.66
C ASP A 24 -2.96 12.00 3.59
N PRO A 25 -1.91 11.98 4.43
CA PRO A 25 -0.93 10.89 4.43
C PRO A 25 -1.55 9.51 4.66
N THR A 26 -2.61 9.44 5.47
CA THR A 26 -3.34 8.19 5.76
C THR A 26 -4.05 7.67 4.52
N ILE A 27 -4.73 8.55 3.78
CA ILE A 27 -5.39 8.21 2.51
C ILE A 27 -4.36 7.75 1.48
N THR A 28 -3.20 8.42 1.44
CA THR A 28 -2.10 8.06 0.54
C THR A 28 -1.55 6.66 0.85
N ALA A 29 -1.28 6.37 2.12
CA ALA A 29 -0.81 5.06 2.57
C ALA A 29 -1.82 3.95 2.24
N ASP A 30 -3.10 4.20 2.49
CA ASP A 30 -4.20 3.29 2.15
C ASP A 30 -4.25 2.92 0.67
N ALA A 31 -4.19 3.93 -0.20
CA ALA A 31 -4.26 3.72 -1.63
C ALA A 31 -3.05 2.89 -2.13
N LEU A 32 -1.85 3.22 -1.65
CA LEU A 32 -0.63 2.51 -2.03
C LEU A 32 -0.63 1.06 -1.54
N LEU A 33 -1.05 0.80 -0.30
CA LEU A 33 -1.18 -0.56 0.25
C LEU A 33 -2.24 -1.37 -0.51
N THR A 34 -3.39 -0.77 -0.81
CA THR A 34 -4.48 -1.42 -1.55
C THR A 34 -4.02 -1.86 -2.94
N VAL A 35 -3.36 -0.97 -3.70
CA VAL A 35 -2.86 -1.30 -5.05
C VAL A 35 -1.75 -2.34 -5.00
N ALA A 36 -0.83 -2.24 -4.04
CA ALA A 36 0.26 -3.20 -3.87
C ALA A 36 -0.28 -4.61 -3.60
N LEU A 37 -1.23 -4.74 -2.66
CA LEU A 37 -1.81 -6.04 -2.31
C LEU A 37 -2.72 -6.60 -3.41
N ALA A 38 -3.44 -5.76 -4.15
CA ALA A 38 -4.21 -6.19 -5.32
C ALA A 38 -3.30 -6.75 -6.42
N THR A 39 -2.17 -6.08 -6.70
CA THR A 39 -1.19 -6.54 -7.70
C THR A 39 -0.55 -7.86 -7.26
N TRP A 40 -0.11 -7.93 -6.00
CA TRP A 40 0.47 -9.15 -5.44
C TRP A 40 -0.51 -10.34 -5.45
N ALA A 41 -1.78 -10.12 -5.10
CA ALA A 41 -2.80 -11.15 -5.16
C ALA A 41 -3.03 -11.66 -6.59
N ALA A 42 -3.03 -10.76 -7.59
CA ALA A 42 -3.19 -11.13 -8.99
C ALA A 42 -2.01 -11.96 -9.53
N GLU A 43 -0.78 -11.68 -9.06
CA GLU A 43 0.42 -12.41 -9.49
C GLU A 43 0.61 -13.76 -8.79
N THR A 44 0.05 -13.91 -7.59
CA THR A 44 0.29 -15.08 -6.72
C THR A 44 -0.94 -15.95 -6.48
N ASP A 45 -2.12 -15.52 -6.92
CA ASP A 45 -3.42 -16.14 -6.63
C ASP A 45 -3.78 -16.17 -5.12
N ARG A 46 -3.16 -15.29 -4.32
CA ARG A 46 -3.33 -15.22 -2.85
C ARG A 46 -4.33 -14.15 -2.41
N LEU A 47 -5.53 -14.20 -2.97
CA LEU A 47 -6.57 -13.20 -2.70
C LEU A 47 -6.96 -13.13 -1.22
N ALA A 48 -7.12 -14.27 -0.55
CA ALA A 48 -7.52 -14.31 0.86
C ALA A 48 -6.47 -13.62 1.76
N ASP A 49 -5.18 -13.93 1.55
CA ASP A 49 -4.10 -13.32 2.33
C ASP A 49 -4.01 -11.80 2.12
N ALA A 50 -4.29 -11.31 0.91
CA ALA A 50 -4.30 -9.88 0.63
C ALA A 50 -5.43 -9.15 1.36
N ILE A 51 -6.61 -9.78 1.45
CA ILE A 51 -7.76 -9.26 2.21
C ILE A 51 -7.44 -9.25 3.72
N ASP A 52 -6.84 -10.30 4.23
CA ASP A 52 -6.46 -10.40 5.65
C ASP A 52 -5.43 -9.31 6.02
N LEU A 53 -4.42 -9.09 5.18
CA LEU A 53 -3.43 -8.02 5.38
C LEU A 53 -4.05 -6.62 5.35
N LEU A 54 -4.99 -6.36 4.43
CA LEU A 54 -5.73 -5.09 4.42
C LEU A 54 -6.59 -4.91 5.67
N THR A 55 -7.21 -5.98 6.14
CA THR A 55 -8.03 -5.95 7.36
C THR A 55 -7.18 -5.59 8.57
N ILE A 56 -6.05 -6.27 8.78
CA ILE A 56 -5.09 -5.97 9.85
C ILE A 56 -4.62 -4.51 9.77
N TRP A 57 -4.29 -4.01 8.58
CA TRP A 57 -3.91 -2.62 8.39
C TRP A 57 -5.01 -1.66 8.86
N THR A 58 -6.26 -1.88 8.44
CA THR A 58 -7.38 -1.00 8.83
C THR A 58 -7.65 -1.03 10.33
N GLU A 59 -7.55 -2.19 10.98
CA GLU A 59 -7.70 -2.33 12.44
C GLU A 59 -6.63 -1.54 13.19
N VAL A 60 -5.35 -1.70 12.80
CA VAL A 60 -4.23 -0.99 13.42
C VAL A 60 -4.33 0.52 13.22
N ARG A 61 -4.68 0.95 12.00
CA ARG A 61 -4.80 2.36 11.64
C ARG A 61 -5.95 3.05 12.38
N ASP A 62 -7.10 2.37 12.48
CA ASP A 62 -8.31 2.92 13.10
C ASP A 62 -8.33 2.73 14.63
N GLY A 63 -7.36 2.00 15.19
CA GLY A 63 -7.21 1.76 16.62
C GLY A 63 -8.32 0.87 17.20
N ARG A 64 -8.79 -0.11 16.44
CA ARG A 64 -9.87 -1.04 16.83
C ARG A 64 -9.36 -2.31 17.46
#